data_AF-A0A967U1N6-F1
#
_entry.id   AF-A0A967U1N6-F1
#
_cell.length_a   1.000
_cell.length_b   1.000
_cell.length_c   1.000
_cell.angle_alpha   90.00
_cell.angle_beta   90.00
_cell.angle_gamma   90.00
#
_symmetry.space_group_name_H-M   'P 1'
#
loop_
_entity.id
_entity.type
_entity.pdbx_description
1 polymer ?
#
loop_
_entity_poly.entity_id
_entity_poly.type
_entity_poly.pdbx_seq_one_letter_code
_entity_poly.pdbx_strand_id
1 'polypeptide(L)' 'LEGMRSMYWWDGAVEEDSETVLIAKSRAALLDTLTERVRALHSYDCPCVVALPIEAGNAGFLEWIGAETAGR' A
#
# COMPACT_ATOMS: atom_id res chain seq x y z
N LEU A 1 -5.12 8.47 4.54
CA LEU A 1 -5.73 8.67 5.86
C LEU A 1 -4.71 9.39 6.70
N GLU A 2 -5.00 10.64 7.02
CA GLU A 2 -4.09 11.50 7.79
C GLU A 2 -4.31 11.31 9.30
N GLY A 3 -3.33 11.75 10.10
CA GLY A 3 -3.41 11.68 11.57
C GLY A 3 -3.28 10.26 12.11
N MET A 4 -2.65 9.35 11.38
CA MET A 4 -2.37 8.02 11.89
C MET A 4 -1.25 8.11 12.92
N ARG A 5 -1.40 7.35 14.01
CA ARG A 5 -0.32 7.12 14.97
C ARG A 5 0.05 5.64 14.93
N SER A 6 1.26 5.36 14.50
CA SER A 6 1.81 4.02 14.43
C SER A 6 2.60 3.74 15.70
N MET A 7 2.44 2.52 16.23
CA MET A 7 3.20 2.04 17.38
C MET A 7 3.92 0.76 17.00
N TYR A 8 5.21 0.66 17.28
CA TYR A 8 6.02 -0.50 16.94
C TYR A 8 7.15 -0.70 17.94
N TRP A 9 7.77 -1.87 17.92
CA TRP A 9 8.93 -2.15 18.75
C TRP A 9 10.20 -2.02 17.92
N TRP A 10 11.11 -1.15 18.34
CA TRP A 10 12.38 -0.90 17.66
C TRP A 10 13.46 -0.51 18.66
N ASP A 11 14.70 -0.94 18.40
CA ASP A 11 15.87 -0.68 19.25
C ASP A 11 15.66 -0.91 20.76
N GLY A 12 14.88 -1.94 21.11
CA GLY A 12 14.62 -2.31 22.50
C GLY A 12 13.57 -1.45 23.22
N ALA A 13 12.83 -0.60 22.51
CA ALA A 13 11.77 0.24 23.05
C ALA A 13 10.48 0.21 22.21
N VAL A 14 9.39 0.72 22.79
CA VAL A 14 8.17 1.06 22.04
C VAL A 14 8.38 2.45 21.44
N GLU A 15 8.23 2.54 20.13
CA GLU A 15 8.23 3.80 19.39
C GLU A 15 6.80 4.18 18.99
N GLU A 16 6.54 5.49 18.92
CA GLU A 16 5.29 6.05 18.40
C GLU A 16 5.60 7.13 17.35
N ASP A 17 5.06 6.97 16.14
CA ASP A 17 5.26 7.93 15.05
C ASP A 17 3.94 8.44 14.46
N SER A 18 3.97 9.68 13.98
CA SER A 18 2.86 10.27 13.22
C SER A 18 3.04 9.97 11.74
N GLU A 19 2.09 9.22 11.17
CA GLU A 19 2.18 8.67 9.83
C GLU A 19 0.91 8.94 9.01
N THR A 20 0.92 8.48 7.76
CA THR A 20 -0.24 8.48 6.87
C THR A 20 -0.43 7.10 6.26
N VAL A 21 -1.68 6.63 6.20
CA VAL A 21 -2.01 5.36 5.53
C VAL A 21 -2.55 5.63 4.13
N LEU A 22 -1.96 5.00 3.12
CA LEU A 22 -2.47 4.98 1.75
C LEU A 22 -3.24 3.68 1.49
N ILE A 23 -4.48 3.77 1.01
CA ILE A 23 -5.27 2.61 0.56
C ILE A 23 -5.39 2.66 -0.98
N ALA A 24 -4.44 2.00 -1.65
CA ALA A 24 -4.41 1.87 -3.10
C ALA A 24 -5.19 0.64 -3.59
N LYS A 25 -5.75 0.74 -4.80
CA LYS A 25 -6.42 -0.39 -5.48
C LYS A 25 -5.61 -0.68 -6.74
N SER A 26 -5.20 -1.93 -6.90
CA SER A 26 -4.40 -2.37 -8.03
C SER A 26 -4.63 -3.85 -8.30
N ARG A 27 -3.99 -4.37 -9.34
CA ARG A 27 -4.00 -5.80 -9.70
C ARG A 27 -2.90 -6.53 -8.94
N ALA A 28 -3.17 -7.77 -8.54
CA ALA A 28 -2.18 -8.62 -7.86
C ALA A 28 -0.88 -8.78 -8.66
N ALA A 29 -0.97 -8.87 -10.00
CA ALA A 29 0.17 -8.96 -10.90
C ALA A 29 1.10 -7.73 -10.89
N LEU A 30 0.69 -6.60 -10.30
CA LEU A 30 1.48 -5.38 -10.21
C LEU A 30 2.08 -5.17 -8.81
N LEU A 31 1.86 -6.08 -7.86
CA LEU A 31 2.28 -5.89 -6.47
C LEU A 31 3.79 -5.68 -6.34
N ASP A 32 4.60 -6.48 -7.03
CA ASP A 32 6.05 -6.39 -6.96
C ASP A 32 6.54 -5.05 -7.54
N THR A 33 6.05 -4.69 -8.74
CA THR A 33 6.37 -3.41 -9.39
C THR A 33 5.94 -2.21 -8.52
N LEU A 34 4.77 -2.30 -7.89
CA LEU A 34 4.27 -1.26 -6.98
C LEU A 34 5.16 -1.15 -5.75
N THR A 35 5.52 -2.28 -5.13
CA THR A 35 6.38 -2.33 -3.94
C THR A 35 7.74 -1.73 -4.23
N GLU A 36 8.37 -2.11 -5.34
CA GLU A 36 9.66 -1.53 -5.75
C GLU A 36 9.56 -0.03 -6.02
N ARG A 37 8.45 0.42 -6.63
CA ARG A 37 8.23 1.86 -6.83
C ARG A 37 8.07 2.62 -5.52
N VAL A 38 7.36 2.05 -4.54
CA VAL A 38 7.23 2.63 -3.20
C VAL A 38 8.59 2.68 -2.53
N ARG A 39 9.36 1.59 -2.50
CA ARG A 39 10.71 1.55 -1.92
C ARG A 39 11.64 2.61 -2.50
N ALA A 40 11.59 2.84 -3.81
CA ALA A 40 12.42 3.84 -4.49
C ALA A 40 12.03 5.30 -4.16
N LEU A 41 10.83 5.55 -3.62
CA LEU A 41 10.32 6.88 -3.31
C LEU A 41 10.17 7.15 -1.82
N HIS A 42 10.05 6.10 -1.00
CA HIS A 42 9.73 6.22 0.42
C HIS A 42 10.94 6.71 1.22
N SER A 43 10.68 7.45 2.29
CA SER A 43 11.71 7.93 3.21
C SER A 43 12.33 6.85 4.09
N TYR A 44 11.63 5.72 4.25
CA TYR A 44 12.06 4.60 5.08
C TYR A 44 12.76 3.53 4.25
N ASP A 45 13.77 2.91 4.84
CA ASP A 45 14.49 1.79 4.22
C ASP A 45 13.61 0.54 4.03
N CYS A 46 12.62 0.35 4.92
CA CYS A 46 11.67 -0.76 4.88
C CYS A 46 10.22 -0.23 5.03
N PRO A 47 9.60 0.28 3.93
CA PRO A 47 8.22 0.76 3.99
C PRO A 47 7.23 -0.39 4.14
N CYS A 48 6.17 -0.17 4.92
CA CYS A 48 5.08 -1.14 5.05
C CYS A 48 4.22 -1.17 3.77
N VAL A 49 4.35 -2.23 2.98
CA VAL A 49 3.50 -2.50 1.81
C VAL A 49 2.88 -3.89 1.96
N VAL A 50 1.57 -3.93 2.18
CA VAL A 50 0.82 -5.18 2.36
C VAL A 50 -0.39 -5.21 1.43
N ALA A 51 -0.71 -6.39 0.91
CA ALA A 51 -1.85 -6.59 0.02
C ALA A 51 -2.98 -7.34 0.73
N LEU A 52 -4.22 -6.85 0.55
CA LEU A 52 -5.44 -7.50 1.00
C LEU A 52 -6.24 -7.90 -0.24
N PRO A 53 -6.53 -9.21 -0.47
CA PRO A 53 -7.31 -9.65 -1.63
C PRO A 53 -8.73 -9.09 -1.62
N ILE A 54 -9.22 -8.68 -2.80
CA ILE A 54 -10.62 -8.30 -3.00
C ILE A 54 -11.36 -9.53 -3.54
N GLU A 55 -12.27 -10.09 -2.74
CA GLU A 55 -13.04 -11.29 -3.12
C GLU A 55 -14.29 -10.97 -3.95
N ALA A 56 -14.92 -9.82 -3.71
CA ALA A 56 -16.11 -9.37 -4.41
C ALA A 56 -16.25 -7.84 -4.37
N GLY A 57 -17.06 -7.27 -5.26
CA GLY A 57 -17.33 -5.84 -5.31
C GLY A 57 -18.25 -5.46 -6.47
N ASN A 58 -18.43 -4.15 -6.68
CA ASN A 58 -19.16 -3.64 -7.84
C ASN A 58 -18.39 -3.96 -9.13
N ALA A 59 -18.99 -4.75 -10.03
CA ALA A 59 -18.36 -5.22 -11.26
C ALA A 59 -17.75 -4.08 -12.11
N GLY A 60 -18.49 -2.99 -12.33
CA GLY A 60 -17.99 -1.87 -13.13
C GLY A 60 -16.79 -1.15 -12.51
N PHE A 61 -16.72 -1.11 -11.17
CA PHE A 61 -15.58 -0.52 -10.47
C PHE A 61 -14.33 -1.41 -10.57
N LEU A 62 -14.50 -2.73 -10.45
CA LEU A 62 -13.40 -3.68 -10.59
C LEU A 62 -12.88 -3.72 -12.03
N GLU A 63 -13.76 -3.66 -13.01
CA GLU A 63 -13.40 -3.54 -14.43
C GLU A 63 -12.61 -2.26 -14.70
N TRP A 64 -13.06 -1.12 -14.16
CA TRP A 64 -12.35 0.15 -14.27
C TRP A 64 -10.94 0.10 -13.67
N ILE A 65 -10.75 -0.48 -12.48
CA ILE A 65 -9.41 -0.70 -11.91
C ILE A 65 -8.55 -1.54 -12.86
N GLY A 66 -9.13 -2.60 -13.43
CA GLY A 66 -8.46 -3.46 -14.40
C GLY A 66 -7.98 -2.69 -15.62
N ALA A 67 -8.83 -1.81 -16.18
CA ALA A 67 -8.53 -0.99 -17.34
C ALA A 67 -7.47 0.08 -17.06
N GLU A 68 -7.60 0.84 -15.97
CA GLU A 68 -6.64 1.91 -15.61
C GLU A 68 -5.24 1.39 -15.27
N THR A 69 -5.15 0.12 -14.91
CA THR A 69 -3.88 -0.51 -14.55
C THR A 69 -3.38 -1.49 -15.61
N ALA A 70 -4.07 -1.63 -16.74
CA ALA A 70 -3.56 -2.38 -17.89
C ALA A 70 -2.32 -1.65 -18.41
N GLY A 71 -1.20 -2.37 -18.56
CA GLY A 71 0.04 -1.79 -19.08
C GLY A 71 -0.23 -1.13 -20.43
N ARG A 72 0.29 0.09 -20.63
CA ARG A 72 0.23 0.77 -21.92
C ARG A 72 1.19 0.12 -22.91
#